data_AF-A0A7X1E2C6-F1
#
_entry.id   AF-A0A7X1E2C6-F1
#
_cell.length_a   1.000
_cell.length_b   1.000
_cell.length_c   1.000
_cell.angle_alpha   90.00
_cell.angle_beta   90.00
_cell.angle_gamma   90.00
#
_symmetry.space_group_name_H-M   'P 1'
#
loop_
_entity.id
_entity.type
_entity.pdbx_description
1 polymer ?
#
loop_
_entity_poly.entity_id
_entity_poly.type
_entity_poly.pdbx_seq_one_letter_code
_entity_poly.pdbx_strand_id
1 'polypeptide(L)'
;MALGVCSLLWQSLLTAQPIEGEVSLSFQVYLWPGSIPIDALGESFAPASSPLFGSSKRQQTAAGYTEVYVPPNIAYLADGISSREPITLEPGVISESYSYQGPPSLRFVFDDGSEDPTTLKSMGGIRLNPNQSKLILFFFPNENGRYSIFPVDCSEHGESEGKAVICNITKTPILCKVGGSVVDLAAGRSSVVSLEEKGDFYQSIIIASEDDDGNWKRRIATRKSVRKDDSILILVYNQIGRADNYIIKVLNSQVAEAEPTLSISE
;
A
#
# COMPACT_ATOMS: atom_id res chain seq x y z
N MET A 1 -66.58 -13.64 -18.58
CA MET A 1 -66.19 -13.00 -17.31
C MET A 1 -65.16 -13.89 -16.64
N ALA A 2 -63.87 -13.53 -16.72
CA ALA A 2 -62.81 -14.17 -15.97
C ALA A 2 -61.78 -13.09 -15.62
N LEU A 3 -61.83 -12.66 -14.35
CA LEU A 3 -60.80 -11.85 -13.71
C LEU A 3 -59.84 -12.80 -13.02
N GLY A 4 -58.53 -12.51 -13.09
CA GLY A 4 -57.57 -13.01 -12.12
C GLY A 4 -56.32 -13.66 -12.69
N VAL A 5 -55.40 -12.84 -13.22
CA VAL A 5 -53.96 -13.17 -13.23
C VAL A 5 -53.17 -11.86 -13.06
N CYS A 6 -53.09 -11.37 -11.83
CA CYS A 6 -52.15 -10.32 -11.42
C CYS A 6 -51.59 -10.70 -10.05
N SER A 7 -50.57 -11.53 -10.04
CA SER A 7 -49.60 -11.67 -8.95
C SER A 7 -48.73 -12.85 -9.33
N LEU A 8 -47.41 -12.62 -9.41
CA LEU A 8 -46.29 -13.58 -9.42
C LEU A 8 -45.16 -13.04 -10.32
N LEU A 9 -44.69 -11.83 -10.08
CA LEU A 9 -43.45 -11.32 -10.70
C LEU A 9 -42.60 -10.45 -9.75
N TRP A 10 -42.85 -10.49 -8.43
CA TRP A 10 -42.24 -9.52 -7.51
C TRP A 10 -41.83 -10.09 -6.14
N GLN A 11 -41.23 -11.29 -6.08
CA GLN A 11 -40.72 -11.85 -4.80
C GLN A 11 -39.37 -12.57 -4.90
N SER A 12 -38.52 -12.21 -5.86
CA SER A 12 -37.15 -12.73 -5.95
C SER A 12 -36.06 -11.65 -5.91
N LEU A 13 -36.36 -10.49 -5.32
CA LEU A 13 -35.34 -9.79 -4.52
C LEU A 13 -35.34 -10.44 -3.13
N LEU A 14 -34.75 -11.63 -3.07
CA LEU A 14 -34.10 -12.08 -1.85
C LEU A 14 -33.08 -10.99 -1.52
N THR A 15 -33.42 -10.14 -0.58
CA THR A 15 -32.45 -9.40 0.21
C THR A 15 -31.44 -10.44 0.69
N ALA A 16 -30.28 -10.50 0.03
CA ALA A 16 -29.10 -11.11 0.61
C ALA A 16 -28.96 -10.42 1.96
N GLN A 17 -29.33 -11.12 3.04
CA GLN A 17 -29.05 -10.62 4.36
C GLN A 17 -27.53 -10.46 4.40
N PRO A 18 -27.01 -9.27 4.74
CA PRO A 18 -25.57 -9.08 4.84
C PRO A 18 -25.04 -10.18 5.73
N ILE A 19 -24.06 -10.94 5.23
CA ILE A 19 -23.42 -11.97 6.04
C ILE A 19 -22.87 -11.22 7.25
N GLU A 20 -23.30 -11.59 8.46
CA GLU A 20 -22.81 -10.93 9.68
C GLU A 20 -21.27 -10.93 9.67
N GLY A 21 -20.68 -9.73 9.74
CA GLY A 21 -19.24 -9.56 9.67
C GLY A 21 -18.68 -9.16 8.30
N GLU A 22 -19.52 -8.86 7.30
CA GLU A 22 -19.06 -8.19 6.08
C GLU A 22 -18.44 -6.83 6.39
N VAL A 23 -17.37 -6.51 5.66
CA VAL A 23 -16.67 -5.23 5.71
C VAL A 23 -16.72 -4.58 4.33
N SER A 24 -16.82 -3.26 4.31
CA SER A 24 -16.77 -2.46 3.09
C SER A 24 -15.66 -1.44 3.23
N LEU A 25 -14.68 -1.48 2.33
CA LEU A 25 -13.55 -0.56 2.34
C LEU A 25 -13.07 -0.22 0.93
N SER A 26 -12.42 0.93 0.82
CA SER A 26 -11.57 1.30 -0.31
C SER A 26 -10.12 0.99 0.04
N PHE A 27 -9.33 0.49 -0.92
CA PHE A 27 -7.91 0.31 -0.70
C PHE A 27 -7.08 0.65 -1.94
N GLN A 28 -5.87 1.13 -1.69
CA GLN A 28 -4.84 1.26 -2.72
C GLN A 28 -3.72 0.28 -2.43
N VAL A 29 -2.92 -0.05 -3.44
CA VAL A 29 -1.77 -0.95 -3.30
C VAL A 29 -0.50 -0.23 -3.73
N TYR A 30 0.60 -0.54 -3.06
CA TYR A 30 1.93 -0.05 -3.39
C TYR A 30 2.89 -1.23 -3.44
N LEU A 31 3.49 -1.46 -4.60
CA LEU A 31 4.57 -2.43 -4.73
C LEU A 31 5.87 -1.77 -4.30
N TRP A 32 6.48 -2.28 -3.23
CA TRP A 32 7.75 -1.78 -2.75
C TRP A 32 8.82 -1.88 -3.85
N PRO A 33 9.46 -0.76 -4.24
CA PRO A 33 10.46 -0.78 -5.29
C PRO A 33 11.73 -1.44 -4.74
N GLY A 34 11.95 -2.69 -5.13
CA GLY A 34 13.13 -3.46 -4.77
C GLY A 34 12.80 -4.87 -4.28
N SER A 35 13.82 -5.74 -4.31
CA SER A 35 13.73 -7.16 -3.98
C SER A 35 13.82 -7.47 -2.47
N ILE A 36 13.43 -6.55 -1.59
CA ILE A 36 13.69 -6.70 -0.15
C ILE A 36 12.46 -7.35 0.53
N PRO A 37 12.59 -8.61 1.03
CA PRO A 37 11.51 -9.30 1.74
C PRO A 37 11.18 -8.63 3.06
N ILE A 38 9.91 -8.72 3.47
CA ILE A 38 9.50 -8.33 4.84
C ILE A 38 10.17 -9.21 5.91
N ASP A 39 10.60 -10.43 5.55
CA ASP A 39 11.18 -11.36 6.52
C ASP A 39 12.64 -10.98 6.86
N ALA A 40 13.28 -10.14 6.03
CA ALA A 40 14.48 -9.38 6.41
C ALA A 40 14.18 -8.28 7.46
N LEU A 41 12.90 -8.03 7.76
CA LEU A 41 12.39 -7.12 8.80
C LEU A 41 12.01 -7.85 10.09
N GLY A 42 12.39 -9.13 10.24
CA GLY A 42 12.43 -9.90 11.49
C GLY A 42 13.82 -10.50 11.72
N GLU A 43 14.15 -10.99 12.92
CA GLU A 43 15.44 -11.65 13.16
C GLU A 43 15.50 -13.05 12.53
N SER A 44 16.62 -13.33 11.87
CA SER A 44 17.01 -14.58 11.20
C SER A 44 16.32 -14.87 9.86
N PHE A 45 17.05 -14.75 8.74
CA PHE A 45 17.52 -15.90 7.96
C PHE A 45 18.44 -15.48 6.79
N ALA A 46 19.18 -16.47 6.29
CA ALA A 46 20.29 -16.42 5.35
C ALA A 46 19.90 -15.91 3.93
N PRO A 47 20.87 -15.38 3.15
CA PRO A 47 20.60 -14.89 1.79
C PRO A 47 20.13 -16.03 0.88
N ALA A 48 18.95 -15.92 0.27
CA ALA A 48 18.50 -16.91 -0.70
C ALA A 48 18.87 -16.55 -2.15
N SER A 49 19.39 -17.55 -2.84
CA SER A 49 19.83 -17.55 -4.23
C SER A 49 18.74 -18.11 -5.18
N SER A 50 17.48 -17.71 -5.05
CA SER A 50 16.38 -18.18 -5.91
C SER A 50 15.52 -17.05 -6.46
N PRO A 51 14.97 -17.20 -7.67
CA PRO A 51 14.38 -16.09 -8.41
C PRO A 51 13.06 -15.65 -7.78
N LEU A 52 12.91 -14.33 -7.62
CA LEU A 52 11.65 -13.66 -7.33
C LEU A 52 10.56 -14.15 -8.31
N PHE A 53 9.35 -14.40 -7.83
CA PHE A 53 8.22 -14.70 -8.72
C PHE A 53 7.85 -13.42 -9.48
N GLY A 54 8.18 -13.40 -10.77
CA GLY A 54 8.08 -12.25 -11.66
C GLY A 54 9.09 -12.43 -12.78
N SER A 55 8.90 -11.75 -13.91
CA SER A 55 9.90 -11.80 -14.98
C SER A 55 10.84 -10.61 -14.87
N SER A 56 12.15 -10.84 -14.92
CA SER A 56 13.11 -9.76 -15.15
C SER A 56 13.13 -9.47 -16.64
N LYS A 57 12.63 -8.31 -17.07
CA LYS A 57 12.82 -7.82 -18.44
C LYS A 57 14.07 -6.98 -18.48
N ARG A 58 14.98 -7.26 -19.41
CA ARG A 58 16.09 -6.34 -19.71
C ARG A 58 15.54 -5.19 -20.56
N GLN A 59 15.49 -4.01 -19.98
CA GLN A 59 15.20 -2.79 -20.72
C GLN A 59 16.52 -2.11 -21.08
N GLN A 60 16.68 -1.81 -22.37
CA GLN A 60 17.84 -1.08 -22.85
C GLN A 60 17.64 0.42 -22.57
N THR A 61 18.60 1.03 -21.89
CA THR A 61 18.67 2.45 -21.58
C THR A 61 19.93 3.05 -22.23
N ALA A 62 20.02 4.37 -22.27
CA ALA A 62 21.22 5.07 -22.77
C ALA A 62 22.51 4.72 -21.99
N ALA A 63 22.39 4.16 -20.78
CA ALA A 63 23.50 3.75 -19.91
C ALA A 63 23.77 2.23 -19.88
N GLY A 64 23.05 1.43 -20.68
CA GLY A 64 23.17 -0.04 -20.71
C GLY A 64 21.84 -0.76 -20.45
N TYR A 65 21.87 -2.00 -19.98
CA TYR A 65 20.67 -2.76 -19.65
C TYR A 65 20.31 -2.59 -18.17
N THR A 66 19.05 -2.27 -17.89
CA THR A 66 18.46 -2.35 -16.55
C THR A 66 17.54 -3.55 -16.48
N GLU A 67 17.68 -4.39 -15.46
CA GLU A 67 16.68 -5.42 -15.16
C GLU A 67 15.47 -4.76 -14.49
N VAL A 68 14.33 -4.85 -15.16
CA VAL A 68 13.04 -4.35 -14.68
C VAL A 68 12.26 -5.54 -14.18
N TYR A 69 11.93 -5.52 -12.89
CA TYR A 69 11.03 -6.50 -12.28
C TYR A 69 9.62 -6.30 -12.81
N VAL A 70 9.04 -7.35 -13.40
CA VAL A 70 7.64 -7.39 -13.80
C VAL A 70 6.89 -8.28 -12.80
N PRO A 71 6.01 -7.70 -11.97
CA PRO A 71 5.21 -8.48 -11.03
C PRO A 71 4.28 -9.45 -11.78
N PRO A 72 3.89 -10.57 -11.15
CA PRO A 72 2.91 -11.48 -11.72
C PRO A 72 1.53 -10.81 -11.82
N ASN A 73 0.61 -11.43 -12.55
CA ASN A 73 -0.79 -11.00 -12.58
C ASN A 73 -1.45 -11.35 -11.25
N ILE A 74 -1.86 -10.33 -10.50
CA ILE A 74 -2.38 -10.48 -9.15
C ILE A 74 -3.86 -10.10 -9.14
N ALA A 75 -4.64 -10.80 -8.32
CA ALA A 75 -6.03 -10.49 -8.06
C ALA A 75 -6.33 -10.61 -6.57
N TYR A 76 -7.36 -9.91 -6.09
CA TYR A 76 -7.97 -10.20 -4.79
C TYR A 76 -9.24 -11.03 -4.95
N LEU A 77 -9.59 -11.77 -3.90
CA LEU A 77 -10.83 -12.56 -3.84
C LEU A 77 -11.96 -11.70 -3.28
N ALA A 78 -12.83 -11.17 -4.14
CA ALA A 78 -13.90 -10.24 -3.76
C ALA A 78 -14.94 -10.85 -2.80
N ASP A 79 -15.24 -12.14 -2.96
CA ASP A 79 -16.11 -12.92 -2.07
C ASP A 79 -15.30 -13.66 -0.96
N GLY A 80 -13.98 -13.48 -0.92
CA GLY A 80 -13.05 -14.21 -0.07
C GLY A 80 -12.73 -15.66 -0.49
N ILE A 81 -13.36 -16.17 -1.56
CA ILE A 81 -13.32 -17.59 -1.96
C ILE A 81 -12.92 -17.78 -3.42
N SER A 82 -13.65 -17.19 -4.37
CA SER A 82 -13.59 -17.57 -5.78
C SER A 82 -13.66 -16.41 -6.78
N SER A 83 -14.40 -15.34 -6.46
CA SER A 83 -14.56 -14.19 -7.34
C SER A 83 -13.27 -13.37 -7.38
N ARG A 84 -12.68 -13.18 -8.56
CA ARG A 84 -11.36 -12.57 -8.72
C ARG A 84 -11.49 -11.18 -9.32
N GLU A 85 -10.89 -10.20 -8.65
CA GLU A 85 -10.78 -8.85 -9.15
C GLU A 85 -9.29 -8.52 -9.37
N PRO A 86 -8.85 -8.25 -10.61
CA PRO A 86 -7.45 -8.01 -10.91
C PRO A 86 -6.95 -6.71 -10.28
N ILE A 87 -5.68 -6.71 -9.88
CA ILE A 87 -4.98 -5.51 -9.41
C ILE A 87 -3.70 -5.30 -10.22
N THR A 88 -3.38 -4.04 -10.47
CA THR A 88 -2.16 -3.64 -11.15
C THR A 88 -1.14 -3.23 -10.11
N LEU A 89 -0.02 -3.96 -10.05
CA LEU A 89 1.11 -3.58 -9.21
C LEU A 89 2.18 -2.88 -10.04
N GLU A 90 2.45 -1.62 -9.73
CA GLU A 90 3.55 -0.86 -10.33
C GLU A 90 4.62 -0.58 -9.28
N PRO A 91 5.88 -1.02 -9.48
CA PRO A 91 6.95 -0.78 -8.52
C PRO A 91 7.14 0.71 -8.24
N GLY A 92 7.04 1.09 -6.97
CA GLY A 92 7.26 2.46 -6.53
C GLY A 92 6.10 3.42 -6.76
N VAL A 93 4.93 2.94 -7.18
CA VAL A 93 3.74 3.75 -7.46
C VAL A 93 2.57 3.26 -6.60
N ILE A 94 1.78 4.20 -6.06
CA ILE A 94 0.50 3.87 -5.41
C ILE A 94 -0.53 3.73 -6.53
N SER A 95 -1.27 2.62 -6.53
CA SER A 95 -2.32 2.35 -7.51
C SER A 95 -3.50 3.33 -7.40
N GLU A 96 -4.41 3.24 -8.37
CA GLU A 96 -5.78 3.70 -8.19
C GLU A 96 -6.49 2.96 -7.03
N SER A 97 -7.63 3.49 -6.60
CA SER A 97 -8.41 2.88 -5.53
C SER A 97 -9.21 1.68 -6.04
N TYR A 98 -9.13 0.58 -5.30
CA TYR A 98 -9.99 -0.59 -5.40
C TYR A 98 -11.08 -0.56 -4.33
N SER A 99 -12.16 -1.30 -4.56
CA SER A 99 -13.28 -1.45 -3.61
C SER A 99 -13.45 -2.90 -3.21
N TYR A 100 -13.62 -3.14 -1.92
CA TYR A 100 -13.86 -4.46 -1.38
C TYR A 100 -15.11 -4.46 -0.52
N GLN A 101 -16.02 -5.40 -0.82
CA GLN A 101 -17.18 -5.71 0.01
C GLN A 101 -17.24 -7.24 0.17
N GLY A 102 -17.00 -7.73 1.37
CA GLY A 102 -16.91 -9.16 1.60
C GLY A 102 -16.54 -9.53 3.03
N PRO A 103 -16.11 -10.78 3.29
CA PRO A 103 -15.74 -11.23 4.63
C PRO A 103 -14.56 -10.41 5.21
N PRO A 104 -14.30 -10.45 6.54
CA PRO A 104 -13.25 -9.67 7.20
C PRO A 104 -11.83 -10.23 6.96
N SER A 105 -11.57 -10.66 5.73
CA SER A 105 -10.34 -11.29 5.26
C SER A 105 -10.15 -10.95 3.78
N LEU A 106 -9.24 -10.03 3.48
CA LEU A 106 -8.86 -9.74 2.10
C LEU A 106 -7.70 -10.65 1.69
N ARG A 107 -7.93 -11.48 0.67
CA ARG A 107 -6.96 -12.48 0.20
C ARG A 107 -6.50 -12.16 -1.21
N PHE A 108 -5.22 -12.36 -1.45
CA PHE A 108 -4.58 -12.13 -2.74
C PHE A 108 -4.09 -13.44 -3.33
N VAL A 109 -4.24 -13.56 -4.65
CA VAL A 109 -3.85 -14.70 -5.46
C VAL A 109 -3.12 -14.22 -6.70
N PHE A 110 -2.28 -15.06 -7.27
CA PHE A 110 -1.68 -14.79 -8.57
C PHE A 110 -1.86 -15.97 -9.51
N ASP A 111 -1.86 -15.65 -10.80
CA ASP A 111 -1.75 -16.62 -11.87
C ASP A 111 -0.27 -16.83 -12.19
N ASP A 112 0.20 -18.07 -12.07
CA ASP A 112 1.58 -18.44 -12.39
C ASP A 112 1.78 -18.83 -13.86
N GLY A 113 0.72 -18.68 -14.68
CA GLY A 113 0.72 -19.06 -16.09
C GLY A 113 0.63 -20.57 -16.30
N SER A 114 0.24 -21.34 -15.27
CA SER A 114 -0.06 -22.76 -15.44
C SER A 114 -1.27 -22.95 -16.36
N GLU A 115 -1.24 -24.01 -17.19
CA GLU A 115 -2.33 -24.33 -18.11
C GLU A 115 -3.64 -24.72 -17.38
N ASP A 116 -3.56 -24.95 -16.07
CA ASP A 116 -4.71 -25.21 -15.21
C ASP A 116 -5.18 -23.92 -14.51
N PRO A 117 -6.28 -23.30 -14.97
CA PRO A 117 -6.81 -22.05 -14.39
C PRO A 117 -7.36 -22.21 -12.96
N THR A 118 -7.39 -23.44 -12.44
CA THR A 118 -7.82 -23.77 -11.07
C THR A 118 -6.66 -23.80 -10.07
N THR A 119 -5.40 -23.88 -10.50
CA THR A 119 -4.22 -23.80 -9.62
C THR A 119 -3.87 -22.37 -9.24
N LEU A 120 -4.79 -21.69 -8.57
CA LEU A 120 -4.50 -20.41 -7.92
C LEU A 120 -3.47 -20.59 -6.80
N LYS A 121 -2.40 -19.81 -6.86
CA LYS A 121 -1.45 -19.72 -5.75
C LYS A 121 -1.81 -18.56 -4.85
N SER A 122 -2.02 -18.85 -3.57
CA SER A 122 -2.24 -17.81 -2.56
C SER A 122 -0.95 -17.02 -2.34
N MET A 123 -1.03 -15.69 -2.48
CA MET A 123 0.07 -14.79 -2.18
C MET A 123 0.16 -14.45 -0.70
N GLY A 124 -1.01 -14.32 -0.07
CA GLY A 124 -1.16 -13.85 1.29
C GLY A 124 -2.56 -13.30 1.50
N GLY A 125 -2.78 -12.72 2.67
CA GLY A 125 -4.01 -12.04 3.00
C GLY A 125 -3.87 -11.30 4.32
N ILE A 126 -4.78 -10.37 4.53
CA ILE A 126 -4.85 -9.58 5.76
C ILE A 126 -6.22 -9.80 6.41
N ARG A 127 -6.24 -9.75 7.73
CA ARG A 127 -7.49 -9.66 8.48
C ARG A 127 -7.91 -8.21 8.53
N LEU A 128 -9.19 -7.98 8.28
CA LEU A 128 -9.78 -6.64 8.26
C LEU A 128 -10.50 -6.39 9.58
N ASN A 129 -10.35 -5.19 10.12
CA ASN A 129 -11.15 -4.72 11.23
C ASN A 129 -12.46 -4.14 10.67
N PRO A 130 -13.64 -4.43 11.24
CA PRO A 130 -14.91 -3.84 10.81
C PRO A 130 -14.94 -2.31 10.78
N ASN A 131 -14.07 -1.64 11.55
CA ASN A 131 -13.97 -0.18 11.57
C ASN A 131 -13.08 0.39 10.44
N GLN A 132 -12.43 -0.47 9.65
CA GLN A 132 -11.61 -0.06 8.53
C GLN A 132 -12.47 0.27 7.31
N SER A 133 -12.33 1.49 6.81
CA SER A 133 -13.00 1.99 5.60
C SER A 133 -12.01 2.37 4.50
N LYS A 134 -10.74 2.64 4.83
CA LYS A 134 -9.70 3.01 3.85
C LYS A 134 -8.35 2.41 4.22
N LEU A 135 -7.72 1.68 3.30
CA LEU A 135 -6.39 1.08 3.50
C LEU A 135 -5.40 1.45 2.39
N ILE A 136 -4.12 1.46 2.73
CA ILE A 136 -3.03 1.36 1.75
C ILE A 136 -2.25 0.09 2.05
N LEU A 137 -2.16 -0.80 1.06
CA LEU A 137 -1.55 -2.12 1.21
C LEU A 137 -0.17 -2.12 0.56
N PHE A 138 0.85 -2.37 1.36
CA PHE A 138 2.22 -2.45 0.90
C PHE A 138 2.59 -3.89 0.59
N PHE A 139 2.94 -4.14 -0.67
CA PHE A 139 3.40 -5.42 -1.17
C PHE A 139 4.93 -5.44 -1.17
N PHE A 140 5.50 -6.31 -0.34
CA PHE A 140 6.94 -6.54 -0.28
C PHE A 140 7.26 -7.91 -0.89
N PRO A 141 7.99 -7.95 -2.02
CA PRO A 141 8.40 -9.22 -2.63
C PRO A 141 9.31 -10.01 -1.69
N ASN A 142 8.99 -11.27 -1.44
CA ASN A 142 9.85 -12.18 -0.68
C ASN A 142 10.68 -13.09 -1.60
N GLU A 143 11.71 -13.72 -1.05
CA GLU A 143 12.63 -14.60 -1.80
C GLU A 143 11.96 -15.87 -2.35
N ASN A 144 10.85 -16.31 -1.75
CA ASN A 144 10.03 -17.42 -2.27
C ASN A 144 8.97 -16.96 -3.29
N GLY A 145 9.06 -15.69 -3.71
CA GLY A 145 8.09 -14.92 -4.50
C GLY A 145 6.64 -15.00 -4.05
N ARG A 146 6.45 -15.18 -2.75
CA ARG A 146 5.27 -14.66 -2.07
C ARG A 146 5.48 -13.19 -1.78
N TYR A 147 4.41 -12.57 -1.30
CA TYR A 147 4.46 -11.20 -0.85
C TYR A 147 4.05 -11.16 0.60
N SER A 148 4.81 -10.43 1.38
CA SER A 148 4.31 -9.98 2.66
C SER A 148 3.52 -8.69 2.42
N ILE A 149 2.36 -8.63 3.05
CA ILE A 149 1.40 -7.56 2.86
C ILE A 149 1.30 -6.81 4.17
N PHE A 150 1.67 -5.53 4.15
CA PHE A 150 1.58 -4.66 5.31
C PHE A 150 0.43 -3.65 5.11
N PRO A 151 -0.67 -3.75 5.87
CA PRO A 151 -1.77 -2.82 5.78
C PRO A 151 -1.49 -1.56 6.59
N VAL A 152 -1.70 -0.39 5.98
CA VAL A 152 -1.77 0.90 6.66
C VAL A 152 -3.22 1.33 6.70
N ASP A 153 -3.76 1.48 7.91
CA ASP A 153 -5.10 1.97 8.14
C ASP A 153 -5.16 3.48 7.96
N CYS A 154 -5.94 3.91 6.98
CA CYS A 154 -6.17 5.32 6.67
C CYS A 154 -7.62 5.77 6.96
N SER A 155 -8.39 4.95 7.69
CA SER A 155 -9.83 5.14 7.88
C SER A 155 -10.16 6.36 8.74
N GLU A 156 -9.35 6.64 9.76
CA GLU A 156 -9.51 7.82 10.62
C GLU A 156 -9.12 9.14 9.91
N HIS A 157 -8.56 9.05 8.70
CA HIS A 157 -7.82 10.17 8.13
C HIS A 157 -8.67 11.05 7.21
N GLY A 158 -9.81 10.53 6.73
CA GLY A 158 -10.67 11.24 5.77
C GLY A 158 -9.90 11.72 4.54
N GLU A 159 -10.58 12.31 3.56
CA GLU A 159 -9.90 13.03 2.47
C GLU A 159 -9.59 14.45 2.91
N SER A 160 -8.96 14.61 4.07
CA SER A 160 -8.63 15.95 4.55
C SER A 160 -7.27 16.39 4.02
N GLU A 161 -7.35 17.32 3.07
CA GLU A 161 -6.28 18.18 2.57
C GLU A 161 -5.32 18.62 3.68
N GLY A 162 -4.02 18.65 3.37
CA GLY A 162 -3.00 19.22 4.27
C GLY A 162 -2.59 18.29 5.39
N LYS A 163 -2.42 16.99 5.12
CA LYS A 163 -2.00 16.00 6.12
C LYS A 163 -0.83 15.15 5.65
N ALA A 164 0.01 14.76 6.60
CA ALA A 164 1.05 13.77 6.41
C ALA A 164 0.72 12.52 7.22
N VAL A 165 0.57 11.38 6.55
CA VAL A 165 0.54 10.06 7.19
C VAL A 165 1.98 9.57 7.29
N ILE A 166 2.46 9.27 8.50
CA ILE A 166 3.82 8.81 8.74
C ILE A 166 3.77 7.38 9.22
N CYS A 167 4.47 6.48 8.52
CA CYS A 167 4.52 5.05 8.84
C CYS A 167 5.94 4.63 9.19
N ASN A 168 6.10 4.03 10.36
CA ASN A 168 7.32 3.38 10.79
C ASN A 168 7.27 1.90 10.40
N ILE A 169 7.88 1.54 9.27
CA ILE A 169 8.04 0.14 8.86
C ILE A 169 9.39 -0.44 9.33
N THR A 170 10.07 0.23 10.25
CA THR A 170 11.33 -0.22 10.85
C THR A 170 11.08 -1.10 12.07
N LYS A 171 12.12 -1.80 12.54
CA LYS A 171 12.11 -2.56 13.80
C LYS A 171 12.30 -1.69 15.05
N THR A 172 12.81 -0.48 14.90
CA THR A 172 13.16 0.42 16.00
C THR A 172 12.07 1.47 16.18
N PRO A 173 11.78 1.94 17.40
CA PRO A 173 11.00 3.15 17.59
C PRO A 173 11.62 4.33 16.81
N ILE A 174 10.78 5.20 16.25
CA ILE A 174 11.22 6.44 15.61
C ILE A 174 10.50 7.64 16.21
N LEU A 175 11.24 8.73 16.33
CA LEU A 175 10.70 10.05 16.63
C LEU A 175 10.88 10.90 15.36
N CYS A 176 9.79 11.37 14.79
CA CYS A 176 9.82 12.16 13.56
C CYS A 176 9.22 13.56 13.78
N LYS A 177 9.69 14.52 12.99
CA LYS A 177 9.14 15.88 12.96
C LYS A 177 8.76 16.25 11.54
N VAL A 178 7.49 16.63 11.35
CA VAL A 178 6.89 17.08 10.09
C VAL A 178 5.91 18.21 10.44
N GLY A 179 5.84 19.28 9.65
CA GLY A 179 4.87 20.37 9.87
C GLY A 179 4.95 21.03 11.24
N GLY A 180 6.13 21.04 11.88
CA GLY A 180 6.28 21.53 13.26
C GLY A 180 5.87 20.52 14.35
N SER A 181 5.03 19.53 14.04
CA SER A 181 4.61 18.48 14.95
C SER A 181 5.69 17.43 15.15
N VAL A 182 5.76 16.90 16.37
CA VAL A 182 6.64 15.79 16.75
C VAL A 182 5.78 14.55 16.98
N VAL A 183 6.17 13.43 16.39
CA VAL A 183 5.46 12.15 16.49
C VAL A 183 6.43 11.07 16.91
N ASP A 184 6.09 10.38 17.99
CA ASP A 184 6.76 9.17 18.47
C ASP A 184 6.00 7.93 17.99
N LEU A 185 6.70 7.03 17.31
CA LEU A 185 6.14 5.86 16.62
C LEU A 185 6.90 4.60 17.01
N ALA A 186 6.22 3.68 17.68
CA ALA A 186 6.69 2.32 17.81
C ALA A 186 6.82 1.62 16.44
N ALA A 187 7.60 0.54 16.40
CA ALA A 187 7.76 -0.30 15.21
C ALA A 187 6.41 -0.78 14.66
N GLY A 188 6.24 -0.71 13.33
CA GLY A 188 5.02 -1.13 12.65
C GLY A 188 3.79 -0.24 12.90
N ARG A 189 3.96 0.96 13.46
CA ARG A 189 2.87 1.91 13.70
C ARG A 189 2.87 3.07 12.71
N SER A 190 1.70 3.69 12.57
CA SER A 190 1.49 4.91 11.81
C SER A 190 0.86 6.00 12.69
N SER A 191 1.00 7.25 12.25
CA SER A 191 0.33 8.41 12.84
C SER A 191 0.13 9.49 11.77
N VAL A 192 -0.69 10.48 12.09
CA VAL A 192 -1.05 11.56 11.18
C VAL A 192 -0.71 12.91 11.77
N VAL A 193 -0.17 13.77 10.91
CA VAL A 193 0.24 15.12 11.23
C VAL A 193 -0.51 16.09 10.35
N SER A 194 -1.08 17.13 10.96
CA SER A 194 -1.66 18.26 10.24
C SER A 194 -0.55 19.18 9.74
N LEU A 195 -0.61 19.59 8.49
CA LEU A 195 0.32 20.51 7.84
C LEU A 195 -0.39 21.87 7.76
N GLU A 196 -0.47 22.59 8.89
CA GLU A 196 -1.25 23.83 9.02
C GLU A 196 -0.65 25.06 8.31
N GLU A 197 0.41 24.90 7.54
CA GLU A 197 1.10 26.01 6.89
C GLU A 197 0.41 26.42 5.57
N LYS A 198 0.23 27.74 5.39
CA LYS A 198 -0.42 28.30 4.19
C LYS A 198 0.56 28.40 3.03
N GLY A 199 0.14 27.93 1.85
CA GLY A 199 0.86 28.06 0.59
C GLY A 199 1.83 26.91 0.29
N ASP A 200 2.70 27.10 -0.69
CA ASP A 200 3.75 26.15 -1.04
C ASP A 200 5.00 26.47 -0.19
N PHE A 201 5.44 25.50 0.60
CA PHE A 201 6.62 25.66 1.45
C PHE A 201 7.48 24.39 1.49
N TYR A 202 8.73 24.54 1.92
CA TYR A 202 9.64 23.42 2.10
C TYR A 202 9.58 22.87 3.52
N GLN A 203 9.05 21.66 3.66
CA GLN A 203 9.05 20.95 4.93
C GLN A 203 10.27 20.05 5.05
N SER A 204 11.10 20.29 6.08
CA SER A 204 12.12 19.31 6.48
C SER A 204 11.47 18.18 7.26
N ILE A 205 11.79 16.94 6.88
CA ILE A 205 11.45 15.74 7.64
C ILE A 205 12.68 15.38 8.47
N ILE A 206 12.55 15.51 9.79
CA ILE A 206 13.59 15.12 10.73
C ILE A 206 13.19 13.79 11.32
N ILE A 207 14.12 12.83 11.32
CA ILE A 207 13.89 11.51 11.91
C ILE A 207 14.96 11.25 12.93
N ALA A 208 14.54 10.67 14.03
CA ALA A 208 15.39 10.12 15.04
C ALA A 208 14.95 8.70 15.37
N SER A 209 15.87 7.92 15.89
CA SER A 209 15.61 6.56 16.33
C SER A 209 16.56 6.17 17.43
N GLU A 210 16.14 5.18 18.19
CA GLU A 210 16.89 4.57 19.27
C GLU A 210 17.85 3.51 18.70
N ASP A 211 19.13 3.59 19.05
CA ASP A 211 20.11 2.54 18.74
C ASP A 211 20.01 1.38 19.74
N ASP A 212 20.77 0.31 19.48
CA ASP A 212 20.78 -0.90 20.31
C ASP A 212 21.19 -0.63 21.78
N ASP A 213 21.86 0.50 22.05
CA ASP A 213 22.28 0.94 23.38
C ASP A 213 21.25 1.88 24.05
N GLY A 214 20.10 2.12 23.43
CA GLY A 214 19.06 3.01 23.94
C GLY A 214 19.29 4.50 23.67
N ASN A 215 20.28 4.86 22.84
CA ASN A 215 20.59 6.25 22.54
C ASN A 215 19.89 6.74 21.28
N TRP A 216 19.27 7.91 21.37
CA TRP A 216 18.62 8.54 20.22
C TRP A 216 19.63 9.19 19.27
N LYS A 217 19.62 8.80 18.00
CA LYS A 217 20.33 9.48 16.90
C LYS A 217 19.36 10.30 16.06
N ARG A 218 19.77 11.47 15.55
CA ARG A 218 18.90 12.40 14.80
C ARG A 218 19.48 12.74 13.44
N ARG A 219 18.63 12.91 12.44
CA ARG A 219 19.01 13.34 11.09
C ARG A 219 17.91 14.14 10.39
N ILE A 220 18.32 15.16 9.63
CA ILE A 220 17.47 15.74 8.59
C ILE A 220 17.47 14.77 7.42
N ALA A 221 16.33 14.16 7.17
CA ALA A 221 16.26 13.00 6.32
C ALA A 221 15.84 13.35 4.89
N THR A 222 14.95 14.32 4.72
CA THR A 222 14.67 14.95 3.42
C THR A 222 14.02 16.33 3.59
N ARG A 223 13.96 17.09 2.50
CA ARG A 223 13.16 18.31 2.37
C ARG A 223 12.17 18.13 1.22
N LYS A 224 10.88 18.31 1.48
CA LYS A 224 9.82 18.14 0.49
C LYS A 224 9.07 19.46 0.34
N SER A 225 8.82 19.86 -0.90
CA SER A 225 7.83 20.92 -1.18
C SER A 225 6.45 20.35 -0.91
N VAL A 226 5.69 20.99 -0.03
CA VAL A 226 4.35 20.58 0.38
C VAL A 226 3.40 21.74 0.12
N ARG A 227 2.23 21.44 -0.43
CA ARG A 227 1.12 22.37 -0.57
C ARG A 227 0.09 22.16 0.53
N LYS A 228 -0.68 23.20 0.82
CA LYS A 228 -1.81 23.15 1.76
C LYS A 228 -2.78 22.00 1.47
N ASP A 229 -2.98 21.65 0.20
CA ASP A 229 -4.00 20.68 -0.20
C ASP A 229 -3.38 19.30 -0.51
N ASP A 230 -2.08 19.12 -0.24
CA ASP A 230 -1.40 17.84 -0.41
C ASP A 230 -1.75 16.88 0.74
N SER A 231 -1.93 15.61 0.39
CA SER A 231 -1.87 14.50 1.34
C SER A 231 -0.66 13.64 0.99
N ILE A 232 0.31 13.61 1.91
CA ILE A 232 1.55 12.86 1.72
C ILE A 232 1.61 11.65 2.63
N LEU A 233 2.11 10.55 2.10
CA LEU A 233 2.43 9.35 2.87
C LEU A 233 3.95 9.23 2.96
N ILE A 234 4.47 9.33 4.17
CA ILE A 234 5.89 9.22 4.49
C ILE A 234 6.14 7.84 5.08
N LEU A 235 6.88 7.02 4.34
CA LEU A 235 7.32 5.71 4.78
C LEU A 235 8.76 5.80 5.24
N VAL A 236 9.00 5.33 6.46
CA VAL A 236 10.31 5.32 7.09
C VAL A 236 10.70 3.87 7.32
N TYR A 237 11.83 3.47 6.78
CA TYR A 237 12.31 2.10 6.80
C TYR A 237 13.78 2.00 7.19
N ASN A 238 14.18 0.95 7.92
CA ASN A 238 15.56 0.65 8.26
C ASN A 238 15.76 -0.87 8.36
N GLN A 239 16.68 -1.37 7.56
CA GLN A 239 16.95 -2.80 7.42
C GLN A 239 17.91 -3.34 8.49
N ILE A 240 18.86 -2.52 8.94
CA ILE A 240 20.00 -2.98 9.74
C ILE A 240 19.76 -2.72 11.23
N GLY A 241 18.60 -2.15 11.61
CA GLY A 241 18.31 -1.74 12.98
C GLY A 241 19.19 -0.60 13.50
N ARG A 242 20.08 -0.06 12.67
CA ARG A 242 21.02 0.99 13.09
C ARG A 242 20.35 2.35 13.06
N ALA A 243 20.39 3.07 14.17
CA ALA A 243 19.71 4.36 14.31
C ALA A 243 20.16 5.49 13.34
N ASP A 244 21.14 5.25 12.48
CA ASP A 244 21.61 6.19 11.47
C ASP A 244 21.25 5.80 10.02
N ASN A 245 20.67 4.63 9.79
CA ASN A 245 20.51 4.06 8.46
C ASN A 245 19.05 3.85 8.05
N TYR A 246 18.39 4.90 7.57
CA TYR A 246 17.00 4.87 7.11
C TYR A 246 16.87 5.13 5.60
N ILE A 247 15.88 4.48 5.00
CA ILE A 247 15.33 4.82 3.69
C ILE A 247 13.98 5.48 3.91
N ILE A 248 13.75 6.59 3.21
CA ILE A 248 12.48 7.30 3.25
C ILE A 248 11.86 7.30 1.86
N LYS A 249 10.59 6.96 1.79
CA LYS A 249 9.76 7.12 0.60
C LYS A 249 8.64 8.07 0.92
N VAL A 250 8.53 9.15 0.15
CA VAL A 250 7.41 10.08 0.22
C VAL A 250 6.55 9.82 -1.00
N LEU A 251 5.33 9.38 -0.76
CA LEU A 251 4.32 9.10 -1.76
C LEU A 251 3.28 10.22 -1.71
N ASN A 252 2.91 10.78 -2.86
CA ASN A 252 1.88 11.80 -2.93
C ASN A 252 0.57 11.12 -3.35
N SER A 253 -0.53 11.40 -2.67
CA SER A 253 -1.83 10.80 -3.02
C SER A 253 -2.45 11.45 -4.27
N GLN A 254 -1.91 12.57 -4.75
CA GLN A 254 -2.33 13.15 -6.01
C GLN A 254 -1.83 12.26 -7.16
N VAL A 255 -2.76 11.47 -7.69
CA VAL A 255 -2.71 10.90 -9.02
C VAL A 255 -2.26 12.01 -9.97
N ALA A 256 -1.28 11.70 -10.83
CA ALA A 256 -0.90 12.60 -11.90
C ALA A 256 -2.14 12.96 -12.72
N GLU A 257 -2.70 14.15 -12.52
CA GLU A 257 -3.61 14.72 -13.51
C GLU A 257 -2.81 14.82 -14.81
N ALA A 258 -3.34 14.20 -15.85
CA ALA A 258 -2.75 14.19 -17.18
C ALA A 258 -2.34 15.61 -17.59
N GLU A 259 -1.14 15.74 -18.17
CA GLU A 259 -0.65 17.00 -18.72
C GLU A 259 -1.75 17.64 -19.60
N PRO A 260 -2.05 18.94 -19.45
CA PRO A 260 -2.93 19.61 -20.39
C PRO A 260 -2.32 19.49 -21.77
N THR A 261 -3.03 18.79 -22.66
CA THR A 261 -2.67 18.69 -24.06
C THR A 261 -2.74 20.10 -24.63
N LEU A 262 -1.58 20.70 -24.88
CA LEU A 262 -1.48 21.94 -25.65
C LEU A 262 -1.98 21.64 -27.06
N SER A 263 -3.26 21.93 -27.30
CA SER A 263 -3.80 22.01 -28.64
C SER A 263 -3.18 23.23 -29.31
N ILE A 264 -2.22 22.99 -30.20
CA ILE A 264 -1.83 23.98 -31.20
C ILE A 264 -2.93 23.96 -32.27
N SER A 265 -3.77 24.99 -32.29
CA SER A 265 -4.59 25.31 -33.45
C SER A 265 -3.71 26.05 -34.47
N GLU A 266 -3.74 25.58 -35.72
CA GLU A 266 -3.18 26.26 -36.90
C GLU A 266 -3.76 27.66 -37.12
#